data_AF-A0A524NH49-F1
#
_entry.id   AF-A0A524NH49-F1
#
_cell.length_a   1.000
_cell.length_b   1.000
_cell.length_c   1.000
_cell.angle_alpha   90.00
_cell.angle_beta   90.00
_cell.angle_gamma   90.00
#
_symmetry.space_group_name_H-M   'P 1'
#
loop_
_entity.id
_entity.type
_entity.pdbx_description
1 polymer ?
#
loop_
_entity_poly.entity_id
_entity_poly.type
_entity_poly.pdbx_seq_one_letter_code
_entity_poly.pdbx_strand_id
1 'polypeptide(L)'
;MPPHYILPFPATFAKPPRNRTEQEIAQIKKLCDAYYHKPPVTIEEIRNARIQTIYIIDVDRVKVQEIDPEAYLKRAIQKGIVYDYLPPEVKEH
;
A
#
# COMPACT_ATOMS: atom_id res chain seq x y z
N MET A 1 -12.93 -15.88 -13.55
CA MET A 1 -11.68 -15.23 -14.00
C MET A 1 -10.83 -14.96 -12.79
N PRO A 2 -9.52 -15.31 -12.80
CA PRO A 2 -8.71 -15.06 -11.62
C PRO A 2 -8.52 -13.55 -11.47
N PRO A 3 -8.52 -13.00 -10.24
CA PRO A 3 -8.44 -11.56 -9.99
C PRO A 3 -7.01 -11.07 -10.24
N HIS A 4 -6.63 -10.92 -11.52
CA HIS A 4 -5.24 -10.67 -11.92
C HIS A 4 -4.81 -9.19 -11.92
N TYR A 5 -5.68 -8.26 -11.50
CA TYR A 5 -5.41 -6.82 -11.65
C TYR A 5 -5.80 -6.00 -10.42
N ILE A 6 -5.66 -6.57 -9.23
CA ILE A 6 -5.73 -5.78 -8.00
C ILE A 6 -4.29 -5.48 -7.60
N LEU A 7 -3.96 -4.20 -7.57
CA LEU A 7 -2.66 -3.69 -7.19
C LEU A 7 -2.49 -3.91 -5.68
N PRO A 8 -1.63 -4.84 -5.24
CA PRO A 8 -1.33 -4.96 -3.84
C PRO A 8 -0.40 -3.80 -3.45
N PHE A 9 -0.79 -3.03 -2.44
CA PHE A 9 0.09 -2.04 -1.83
C PHE A 9 -0.23 -1.91 -0.34
N PRO A 10 0.73 -1.47 0.49
CA PRO A 10 0.49 -1.30 1.91
C PRO A 10 -0.60 -0.26 2.20
N ALA A 11 -1.62 -0.65 2.96
CA ALA A 11 -2.76 0.22 3.27
C ALA A 11 -2.36 1.55 3.95
N THR A 12 -1.21 1.56 4.63
CA THR A 12 -0.57 2.76 5.20
C THR A 12 -0.49 3.91 4.20
N PHE A 13 -0.21 3.63 2.92
CA PHE A 13 -0.02 4.66 1.90
C PHE A 13 -1.31 5.18 1.26
N ALA A 14 -2.46 4.52 1.49
CA ALA A 14 -3.77 5.09 1.16
C ALA A 14 -4.27 6.06 2.23
N LYS A 15 -3.79 5.93 3.48
CA LYS A 15 -4.16 6.84 4.56
C LYS A 15 -3.42 8.18 4.41
N PRO A 16 -4.06 9.32 4.72
CA PRO A 16 -3.35 10.58 4.88
C PRO A 16 -2.23 10.46 5.94
N PRO A 17 -1.08 11.13 5.79
CA PRO A 17 0.03 11.10 6.76
C PRO A 17 -0.39 11.29 8.22
N ARG A 18 -1.29 12.25 8.48
CA ARG A 18 -1.84 12.57 9.80
C ARG A 18 -2.69 11.47 10.45
N ASN A 19 -3.13 10.47 9.69
CA ASN A 19 -3.99 9.38 10.16
C ASN A 19 -3.21 8.07 10.38
N ARG A 20 -1.87 8.11 10.30
CA ARG A 20 -1.00 6.95 10.46
C ARG A 20 -0.47 6.86 11.89
N THR A 21 -0.28 5.64 12.34
CA THR A 21 0.34 5.34 13.62
C THR A 21 1.85 5.12 13.45
N GLU A 22 2.62 5.34 14.52
CA GLU A 22 4.06 5.06 14.53
C GLU A 22 4.35 3.57 14.28
N GLN A 23 3.46 2.67 14.70
CA GLN A 23 3.60 1.23 14.44
C GLN A 23 3.50 0.91 12.94
N GLU A 24 2.54 1.50 12.24
CA GLU A 24 2.42 1.32 10.78
C GLU A 24 3.66 1.85 10.06
N ILE A 25 4.20 3.00 10.48
CA ILE A 25 5.43 3.57 9.90
C ILE A 25 6.62 2.64 10.17
N ALA A 26 6.77 2.12 11.39
CA ALA A 26 7.84 1.20 11.75
C ALA A 26 7.78 -0.12 10.95
N GLN A 27 6.58 -0.65 10.69
CA GLN A 27 6.40 -1.84 9.86
C GLN A 27 6.84 -1.60 8.42
N ILE A 28 6.47 -0.46 7.83
CA ILE A 28 6.95 -0.08 6.50
C ILE A 28 8.46 0.13 6.49
N LYS A 29 9.03 0.74 7.54
CA LYS A 29 10.48 0.92 7.66
C LYS A 29 11.21 -0.42 7.68
N LYS A 30 10.74 -1.38 8.49
CA LYS A 30 11.30 -2.74 8.53
C LYS A 30 11.26 -3.41 7.16
N LEU A 31 10.17 -3.22 6.41
CA LEU A 31 10.06 -3.72 5.03
C LEU A 31 11.06 -3.02 4.10
N CYS A 32 11.12 -1.69 4.10
CA CYS A 32 12.06 -0.93 3.30
C CYS A 32 13.52 -1.31 3.59
N ASP A 33 13.88 -1.48 4.85
CA ASP A 33 15.24 -1.85 5.28
C ASP A 33 15.67 -3.22 4.78
N ALA A 34 14.72 -4.15 4.56
CA ALA A 34 15.05 -5.45 3.97
C ALA A 34 15.48 -5.34 2.50
N TYR A 35 15.10 -4.28 1.79
CA TYR A 35 15.33 -4.14 0.35
C TYR A 35 16.19 -2.92 -0.06
N TYR A 36 16.21 -1.85 0.74
CA TYR A 36 16.85 -0.57 0.41
C TYR A 36 17.87 -0.18 1.48
N HIS A 37 19.15 -0.43 1.18
CA HIS A 37 20.23 -0.20 2.13
C HIS A 37 21.07 1.05 1.82
N LYS A 38 21.10 1.53 0.57
CA LYS A 38 22.00 2.61 0.11
C LYS A 38 21.38 3.48 -1.00
N PRO A 39 20.79 4.64 -0.69
CA PRO A 39 20.50 5.14 0.67
C PRO A 39 19.34 4.36 1.32
N PRO A 40 19.30 4.26 2.66
CA PRO A 40 18.13 3.73 3.35
C PRO A 40 16.97 4.73 3.30
N VAL A 41 15.75 4.21 3.22
CA VAL A 41 14.54 5.05 3.31
C VAL A 41 14.36 5.55 4.74
N THR A 42 14.24 6.85 4.94
CA THR A 42 14.07 7.46 6.26
C THR A 42 12.64 7.33 6.78
N ILE A 43 12.49 7.42 8.10
CA ILE A 43 11.16 7.45 8.75
C ILE A 43 10.32 8.62 8.23
N GLU A 44 10.95 9.77 8.02
CA GLU A 44 10.26 10.98 7.58
C GLU A 44 9.77 10.88 6.13
N GLU A 45 10.55 10.24 5.25
CA GLU A 45 10.09 9.90 3.90
C GLU A 45 8.88 8.97 3.93
N ILE A 46 8.91 7.92 4.77
CA ILE A 46 7.77 6.99 4.91
C ILE A 46 6.54 7.71 5.47
N ARG A 47 6.73 8.53 6.51
CA ARG A 47 5.66 9.29 7.17
C ARG A 47 4.95 10.21 6.18
N ASN A 48 5.68 10.86 5.28
CA ASN A 48 5.13 11.84 4.35
C ASN A 48 4.74 11.27 2.99
N ALA A 49 5.26 10.10 2.61
CA ALA A 49 4.93 9.43 1.35
C ALA A 49 3.44 9.11 1.26
N ARG A 50 2.81 9.33 0.12
CA ARG A 50 1.41 8.96 -0.12
C ARG A 50 1.22 8.56 -1.57
N ILE A 51 0.35 7.59 -1.80
CA ILE A 51 -0.20 7.38 -3.14
C ILE A 51 -1.16 8.54 -3.38
N GLN A 52 -1.00 9.24 -4.50
CA GLN A 52 -1.85 10.38 -4.82
C GLN A 52 -3.16 9.91 -5.44
N THR A 53 -3.04 9.08 -6.48
CA THR A 53 -4.15 8.66 -7.33
C THR A 53 -3.87 7.26 -7.86
N ILE A 54 -4.91 6.46 -8.04
CA ILE A 54 -4.86 5.19 -8.77
C ILE A 54 -5.63 5.35 -10.09
N TYR A 55 -5.08 4.79 -11.17
CA TYR A 55 -5.73 4.76 -12.47
C TYR A 55 -6.12 3.33 -12.83
N ILE A 56 -7.39 3.12 -13.15
CA ILE A 56 -7.92 1.86 -13.68
C ILE A 56 -8.10 2.04 -15.19
N ILE A 57 -7.35 1.27 -15.97
CA ILE A 57 -7.35 1.34 -17.43
C ILE A 57 -8.11 0.13 -17.97
N ASP A 58 -9.20 0.40 -18.70
CA ASP A 58 -9.96 -0.58 -19.48
C ASP A 58 -9.53 -0.43 -20.94
N VAL A 59 -8.64 -1.33 -21.38
CA VAL A 59 -8.03 -1.28 -22.72
C VAL A 59 -9.06 -1.62 -23.80
N ASP A 60 -9.96 -2.58 -23.52
CA ASP A 60 -10.98 -3.03 -24.48
C ASP A 60 -11.97 -1.91 -24.79
N ARG A 61 -12.31 -1.09 -23.79
CA ARG A 61 -13.25 0.02 -23.93
C ARG A 61 -12.58 1.38 -24.10
N VAL A 62 -11.25 1.42 -24.16
CA VAL A 62 -10.45 2.65 -24.26
C VAL A 62 -10.87 3.68 -23.20
N LYS A 63 -11.04 3.21 -21.95
CA LYS A 63 -11.50 4.04 -20.83
C LYS A 63 -10.45 4.08 -19.73
N VAL A 64 -10.24 5.26 -19.17
CA VAL A 64 -9.42 5.45 -17.96
C VAL A 64 -10.33 5.98 -16.86
N GLN A 65 -10.24 5.38 -15.68
CA GLN A 65 -10.90 5.85 -14.47
C GLN A 65 -9.87 6.22 -13.42
N GLU A 66 -9.96 7.45 -12.95
CA GLU A 66 -9.25 7.89 -11.76
C GLU A 66 -9.99 7.45 -10.49
N ILE A 67 -9.25 7.00 -9.47
CA ILE A 67 -9.81 6.63 -8.17
C ILE A 67 -8.86 7.01 -7.05
N ASP A 68 -9.45 7.57 -5.98
CA ASP A 68 -8.76 7.83 -4.72
C ASP A 68 -8.24 6.52 -4.09
N PRO A 69 -7.01 6.49 -3.53
CA PRO A 69 -6.42 5.28 -2.95
C PRO A 69 -7.22 4.66 -1.80
N GLU A 70 -7.87 5.48 -0.97
CA GLU A 70 -8.73 5.01 0.12
C GLU A 70 -10.00 4.36 -0.46
N ALA A 71 -10.59 4.97 -1.48
CA ALA A 71 -11.74 4.40 -2.20
C ALA A 71 -11.37 3.09 -2.93
N TYR A 72 -10.16 2.99 -3.48
CA TYR A 72 -9.67 1.76 -4.11
C TYR A 72 -9.55 0.61 -3.11
N LEU A 73 -8.95 0.84 -1.93
CA LEU A 73 -8.85 -0.18 -0.90
C LEU A 73 -10.22 -0.65 -0.42
N LYS A 74 -11.16 0.28 -0.20
CA LYS A 74 -12.54 -0.08 0.16
C LYS A 74 -13.17 -1.01 -0.88
N ARG A 75 -12.98 -0.72 -2.18
CA ARG A 75 -13.45 -1.60 -3.27
C ARG A 75 -12.74 -2.95 -3.30
N ALA A 76 -11.44 -3.00 -3.02
CA ALA A 76 -10.68 -4.25 -2.95
C ALA A 76 -11.18 -5.13 -1.79
N ILE A 77 -11.37 -4.55 -0.60
CA ILE A 77 -11.88 -5.24 0.59
C ILE A 77 -13.31 -5.75 0.38
N GLN A 78 -14.19 -4.94 -0.23
CA GLN A 78 -15.56 -5.35 -0.59
C GLN A 78 -15.60 -6.54 -1.55
N LYS A 79 -14.55 -6.72 -2.36
CA LYS A 79 -14.38 -7.90 -3.23
C LYS A 79 -13.68 -9.07 -2.53
N GLY A 80 -13.48 -9.01 -1.21
CA GLY A 80 -12.86 -10.05 -0.40
C GLY A 80 -11.34 -10.05 -0.42
N ILE A 81 -10.70 -8.94 -0.79
CA ILE A 81 -9.24 -8.85 -0.92
C ILE A 81 -8.70 -7.90 0.15
N VAL A 82 -8.09 -8.50 1.18
CA VAL A 82 -7.43 -7.80 2.28
C VAL A 82 -5.93 -8.02 2.14
N TYR A 83 -5.19 -6.93 1.88
CA TYR A 83 -3.73 -6.93 1.97
C TYR A 83 -3.32 -6.24 3.27
N ASP A 84 -3.62 -6.89 4.39
CA ASP A 84 -2.91 -6.58 5.63
C ASP A 84 -1.55 -7.24 5.51
N TYR A 85 -0.51 -6.44 5.27
CA TYR A 85 0.85 -6.91 5.45
C TYR A 85 1.07 -7.08 6.96
N LEU A 86 0.58 -8.18 7.52
CA LEU A 86 1.06 -8.71 8.79
C LEU A 86 2.43 -9.31 8.46
N PRO A 87 3.56 -8.69 8.88
CA PRO A 87 4.83 -9.37 8.78
C PRO A 87 4.68 -10.72 9.51
N PRO A 88 5.13 -11.85 8.93
CA PRO A 88 5.13 -13.11 9.66
C PRO A 88 5.83 -12.88 11.00
N GLU A 89 5.19 -13.32 12.08
CA GLU A 89 5.76 -13.32 13.42
C GLU A 89 7.19 -13.86 13.31
N VAL A 90 8.16 -12.99 13.55
CA VAL A 90 9.55 -13.43 13.65
C VAL A 90 9.59 -14.27 14.91
N LYS A 91 9.52 -15.60 14.75
CA LYS A 91 9.88 -16.53 15.81
C LYS A 91 11.37 -16.31 16.07
N GLU A 92 11.68 -15.55 17.12
CA GLU A 92 13.02 -15.55 17.69
C GLU A 92 13.32 -16.95 18.22
N HIS A 93 14.53 -17.42 17.92
CA HIS A 93 15.07 -18.73 18.26
C HIS A 93 15.35 -18.88 19.76
#